data_AF-A0A848UKL4-F1
#
_entry.id   AF-A0A848UKL4-F1
#
_cell.length_a   1.000
_cell.length_b   1.000
_cell.length_c   1.000
_cell.angle_alpha   90.00
_cell.angle_beta   90.00
_cell.angle_gamma   90.00
#
_symmetry.space_group_name_H-M   'P 1'
#
loop_
_entity.id
_entity.type
_entity.pdbx_description
1 polymer ?
#
loop_
_entity_poly.entity_id
_entity_poly.type
_entity_poly.pdbx_seq_one_letter_code
_entity_poly.pdbx_strand_id
1 'polypeptide(L)'
;MNIKRKLLATLVVGGFTVAGQLVVSGTASAHHPTIVAEIVCEGETPSINYTTTAWEGDGADPTNDPARGNALVEISVDGVVYDSGAYVAPDYSFSGSFPLPAGSSVGDTIVVRSTSVADWDSGHPGGAWEETSVVVPELDCDPPDIEANGRFTGGGHQIRVDGVRVTRGLTIHCDLLLSNNLEINWNGNQFHMLEHLTTVACTDDPDITQAPPPAPLDTLIGTGEGRYNGDEGYSIEFTLVDQGEPGRNDQMAILVYETANPGNVILDIPLQTLSGGNLQAHYDQPHK
;
A
#
# COMPACT_ATOMS: atom_id res chain seq x y z
N MET A 1 98.81 -8.29 45.34
CA MET A 1 98.42 -9.22 46.42
C MET A 1 97.23 -10.02 45.93
N ASN A 2 97.32 -11.36 46.00
CA ASN A 2 96.34 -12.38 45.59
C ASN A 2 94.88 -12.02 45.95
N ILE A 3 93.81 -12.50 45.29
CA ILE A 3 93.37 -13.90 45.17
C ILE A 3 92.29 -14.01 44.08
N LYS A 4 92.36 -15.10 43.29
CA LYS A 4 91.35 -15.61 42.34
C LYS A 4 90.01 -15.92 43.01
N ARG A 5 88.87 -15.78 42.29
CA ARG A 5 87.81 -16.81 42.28
C ARG A 5 86.90 -16.71 41.05
N LYS A 6 86.49 -17.89 40.61
CA LYS A 6 85.82 -18.31 39.38
C LYS A 6 84.32 -18.54 39.64
N LEU A 7 83.53 -18.56 38.55
CA LEU A 7 82.18 -19.16 38.38
C LEU A 7 81.07 -18.44 39.17
N LEU A 8 79.82 -18.30 38.70
CA LEU A 8 78.95 -19.27 38.03
C LEU A 8 77.79 -18.51 37.33
N ALA A 9 77.28 -19.08 36.23
CA ALA A 9 76.11 -18.62 35.51
C ALA A 9 74.78 -18.89 36.25
N THR A 10 73.80 -18.00 36.09
CA THR A 10 72.37 -18.34 36.23
C THR A 10 71.57 -17.56 35.19
N LEU A 11 71.22 -18.23 34.09
CA LEU A 11 70.25 -17.76 33.10
C LEU A 11 68.86 -18.21 33.60
N VAL A 12 68.02 -17.28 34.04
CA VAL A 12 66.64 -17.57 34.43
C VAL A 12 65.79 -17.57 33.16
N VAL A 13 65.46 -18.76 32.65
CA VAL A 13 64.44 -18.95 31.62
C VAL A 13 63.08 -18.99 32.32
N GLY A 14 62.31 -17.92 32.20
CA GLY A 14 60.91 -17.89 32.61
C GLY A 14 60.06 -18.72 31.64
N GLY A 15 59.74 -19.95 32.00
CA GLY A 15 58.75 -20.76 31.31
C GLY A 15 57.34 -20.31 31.70
N PHE A 16 56.69 -19.53 30.85
CA PHE A 16 55.24 -19.29 30.91
C PHE A 16 54.54 -20.50 30.27
N THR A 17 54.01 -21.40 31.09
CA THR A 17 53.03 -22.40 30.64
C THR A 17 51.69 -21.71 30.42
N VAL A 18 51.36 -21.44 29.16
CA VAL A 18 50.00 -21.09 28.73
C VAL A 18 49.18 -22.38 28.73
N ALA A 19 48.43 -22.63 29.80
CA ALA A 19 47.38 -23.63 29.78
C ALA A 19 46.25 -23.10 28.89
N GLY A 20 46.14 -23.65 27.67
CA GLY A 20 45.03 -23.36 26.78
C GLY A 20 43.74 -23.91 27.38
N GLN A 21 42.92 -23.03 27.97
CA GLN A 21 41.51 -23.32 28.20
C GLN A 21 40.83 -23.31 26.82
N LEU A 22 40.48 -24.50 26.33
CA LEU A 22 39.45 -24.66 25.31
C LEU A 22 38.14 -24.17 25.92
N VAL A 23 37.83 -22.90 25.70
CA VAL A 23 36.48 -22.36 25.92
C VAL A 23 35.64 -22.97 24.82
N VAL A 24 34.90 -24.03 25.15
CA VAL A 24 33.78 -24.47 24.32
C VAL A 24 32.71 -23.41 24.52
N SER A 25 32.64 -22.45 23.60
CA SER A 25 31.53 -21.52 23.51
C SER A 25 30.28 -22.34 23.20
N GLY A 26 29.55 -22.76 24.24
CA GLY A 26 28.17 -23.19 24.04
C GLY A 26 27.42 -22.00 23.43
N THR A 27 26.73 -22.22 22.32
CA THR A 27 25.76 -21.25 21.81
C THR A 27 24.69 -21.14 22.90
N ALA A 28 24.71 -20.05 23.66
CA ALA A 28 23.59 -19.73 24.54
C ALA A 28 22.42 -19.42 23.61
N SER A 29 21.49 -20.37 23.46
CA SER A 29 20.21 -20.11 22.82
C SER A 29 19.44 -19.18 23.75
N ALA A 30 19.46 -17.88 23.44
CA ALA A 30 18.69 -16.91 24.19
C ALA A 30 17.23 -17.02 23.72
N HIS A 31 16.28 -17.17 24.63
CA HIS A 31 14.86 -17.09 24.29
C HIS A 31 14.56 -15.61 23.99
N HIS A 32 14.32 -15.28 22.72
CA HIS A 32 14.12 -13.90 22.27
C HIS A 32 13.03 -13.84 21.18
N PRO A 33 12.35 -12.69 21.03
CA PRO A 33 11.58 -12.41 19.84
C PRO A 33 12.51 -12.01 18.69
N THR A 34 12.07 -12.17 17.44
CA THR A 34 12.65 -11.56 16.24
C THR A 34 11.61 -10.66 15.59
N ILE A 35 11.98 -9.50 15.05
CA ILE A 35 11.01 -8.54 14.48
C ILE A 35 11.42 -8.04 13.09
N VAL A 36 10.45 -8.01 12.19
CA VAL A 36 10.51 -7.26 10.93
C VAL A 36 9.45 -6.19 10.93
N ALA A 37 9.76 -5.02 10.36
CA ALA A 37 8.83 -3.91 10.22
C ALA A 37 9.10 -3.17 8.91
N GLU A 38 8.05 -2.58 8.36
CA GLU A 38 8.11 -1.74 7.16
C GLU A 38 7.07 -0.61 7.26
N ILE A 39 7.34 0.51 6.61
CA ILE A 39 6.36 1.59 6.50
C ILE A 39 5.59 1.41 5.19
N VAL A 40 4.26 1.40 5.29
CA VAL A 40 3.33 1.29 4.17
C VAL A 40 2.31 2.43 4.21
N CYS A 41 1.60 2.65 3.11
CA CYS A 41 0.43 3.52 3.09
C CYS A 41 -0.84 2.68 3.15
N GLU A 42 -1.64 2.85 4.20
CA GLU A 42 -2.98 2.27 4.30
C GLU A 42 -4.00 3.40 4.03
N GLY A 43 -4.26 3.65 2.74
CA GLY A 43 -4.98 4.86 2.30
C GLY A 43 -4.08 6.10 2.43
N GLU A 44 -4.67 7.22 2.85
CA GLU A 44 -4.00 8.54 3.00
C GLU A 44 -3.01 8.62 4.18
N THR A 45 -2.95 7.60 5.04
CA THR A 45 -2.17 7.65 6.28
C THR A 45 -1.06 6.59 6.27
N PRO A 46 0.22 6.98 6.45
CA PRO A 46 1.30 6.02 6.60
C PRO A 46 1.16 5.23 7.92
N SER A 47 1.38 3.93 7.85
CA SER A 47 1.42 3.03 9.00
C SER A 47 2.69 2.18 8.98
N ILE A 48 3.11 1.72 10.16
CA ILE A 48 4.17 0.73 10.31
C ILE A 48 3.50 -0.63 10.43
N ASN A 49 3.74 -1.49 9.44
CA ASN A 49 3.41 -2.90 9.51
C ASN A 49 4.56 -3.64 10.16
N TYR A 50 4.24 -4.62 11.00
CA TYR A 50 5.26 -5.46 11.61
C TYR A 50 4.82 -6.91 11.69
N THR A 51 5.82 -7.78 11.80
CA THR A 51 5.65 -9.17 12.21
C THR A 51 6.77 -9.50 13.19
N THR A 52 6.38 -10.00 14.35
CA THR A 52 7.31 -10.50 15.35
C THR A 52 7.10 -11.99 15.56
N THR A 53 8.18 -12.73 15.78
CA THR A 53 8.19 -14.21 15.84
C THR A 53 9.03 -14.67 17.02
N ALA A 54 8.61 -15.73 17.71
CA ALA A 54 9.43 -16.35 18.74
C ALA A 54 10.69 -17.01 18.16
N TRP A 55 11.77 -17.07 18.96
CA TRP A 55 12.99 -17.85 18.71
C TRP A 55 12.72 -19.26 18.15
N GLU A 56 13.67 -19.81 17.39
CA GLU A 56 13.58 -21.15 16.82
C GLU A 56 13.71 -22.23 17.92
N GLY A 57 12.71 -23.09 18.09
CA GLY A 57 12.60 -24.05 19.20
C GLY A 57 13.74 -25.09 19.26
N ASP A 58 13.91 -25.73 20.42
CA ASP A 58 14.96 -26.74 20.63
C ASP A 58 14.51 -28.17 20.21
N GLY A 59 13.23 -28.35 19.88
CA GLY A 59 12.60 -29.62 19.54
C GLY A 59 12.92 -30.17 18.13
N ALA A 60 12.36 -31.35 17.83
CA ALA A 60 12.51 -32.00 16.53
C ALA A 60 11.78 -31.27 15.38
N ASP A 61 10.79 -30.44 15.73
CA ASP A 61 10.20 -29.43 14.86
C ASP A 61 10.38 -28.06 15.53
N PRO A 62 11.53 -27.39 15.28
CA PRO A 62 11.84 -26.09 15.86
C PRO A 62 10.82 -25.00 15.54
N THR A 63 10.06 -25.17 14.45
CA THR A 63 9.06 -24.20 13.98
C THR A 63 7.70 -24.35 14.64
N ASN A 64 7.48 -25.41 15.43
CA ASN A 64 6.22 -25.68 16.11
C ASN A 64 6.43 -26.21 17.54
N ASP A 65 7.50 -25.79 18.19
CA ASP A 65 7.81 -26.18 19.57
C ASP A 65 6.96 -25.38 20.58
N PRO A 66 6.13 -26.04 21.42
CA PRO A 66 5.35 -25.37 22.46
C PRO A 66 6.14 -24.54 23.45
N ALA A 67 7.44 -24.83 23.64
CA ALA A 67 8.35 -24.06 24.47
C ALA A 67 8.46 -22.58 24.04
N ARG A 68 8.11 -22.27 22.78
CA ARG A 68 8.15 -20.93 22.17
C ARG A 68 6.96 -20.06 22.55
N GLY A 69 5.95 -20.62 23.21
CA GLY A 69 4.78 -19.87 23.64
C GLY A 69 5.15 -18.72 24.56
N ASN A 70 4.48 -17.59 24.39
CA ASN A 70 4.60 -16.43 25.27
C ASN A 70 3.26 -15.71 25.33
N ALA A 71 2.69 -15.60 26.53
CA ALA A 71 1.34 -15.07 26.72
C ALA A 71 1.20 -13.56 26.56
N LEU A 72 2.32 -12.80 26.55
CA LEU A 72 2.30 -11.35 26.38
C LEU A 72 3.57 -10.86 25.68
N VAL A 73 3.40 -10.34 24.49
CA VAL A 73 4.42 -9.69 23.68
C VAL A 73 3.97 -8.26 23.41
N GLU A 74 4.86 -7.28 23.60
CA GLU A 74 4.58 -5.87 23.34
C GLU A 74 5.40 -5.35 22.16
N ILE A 75 4.79 -4.47 21.38
CA ILE A 75 5.43 -3.71 20.30
C ILE A 75 5.49 -2.25 20.73
N SER A 76 6.70 -1.68 20.70
CA SER A 76 6.93 -0.32 21.15
C SER A 76 7.87 0.47 20.25
N VAL A 77 7.70 1.79 20.26
CA VAL A 77 8.59 2.77 19.63
C VAL A 77 8.93 3.80 20.71
N ASP A 78 10.22 4.05 20.92
CA ASP A 78 10.73 4.97 21.96
C ASP A 78 10.14 4.73 23.37
N GLY A 79 9.87 3.46 23.69
CA GLY A 79 9.28 3.05 24.97
C GLY A 79 7.78 3.27 25.12
N VAL A 80 7.10 3.76 24.07
CA VAL A 80 5.64 3.82 24.00
C VAL A 80 5.13 2.54 23.37
N VAL A 81 4.23 1.82 24.05
CA VAL A 81 3.60 0.59 23.54
C VAL A 81 2.47 0.95 22.57
N TYR A 82 2.53 0.39 21.37
CA TYR A 82 1.56 0.60 20.29
C TYR A 82 0.62 -0.60 20.11
N ASP A 83 1.12 -1.81 20.35
CA ASP A 83 0.30 -3.03 20.25
C ASP A 83 0.82 -4.12 21.19
N SER A 84 -0.02 -5.11 21.48
CA SER A 84 0.32 -6.27 22.30
C SER A 84 -0.38 -7.54 21.80
N GLY A 85 0.31 -8.67 21.87
CA GLY A 85 -0.18 -9.96 21.44
C GLY A 85 0.42 -11.11 22.21
N ALA A 86 0.40 -12.31 21.63
CA ALA A 86 0.97 -13.52 22.21
C ALA A 86 1.59 -14.40 21.12
N TYR A 87 2.63 -15.15 21.46
CA TYR A 87 3.13 -16.25 20.62
C TYR A 87 2.35 -17.50 20.96
N VAL A 88 1.51 -17.95 20.03
CA VAL A 88 0.71 -19.16 20.17
C VAL A 88 0.88 -20.05 18.95
N ALA A 89 0.65 -21.35 19.14
CA ALA A 89 0.63 -22.31 18.05
C ALA A 89 -0.40 -21.92 16.97
N PRO A 90 -0.17 -22.28 15.69
CA PRO A 90 0.99 -23.03 15.20
C PRO A 90 2.19 -22.17 14.85
N ASP A 91 2.00 -20.87 14.61
CA ASP A 91 3.00 -20.04 13.94
C ASP A 91 3.97 -19.36 14.93
N TYR A 92 3.56 -19.21 16.20
CA TYR A 92 4.33 -18.52 17.25
C TYR A 92 4.82 -17.13 16.79
N SER A 93 3.95 -16.45 16.03
CA SER A 93 4.16 -15.12 15.49
C SER A 93 2.97 -14.21 15.79
N PHE A 94 3.23 -12.92 15.79
CA PHE A 94 2.26 -11.86 16.02
C PHE A 94 2.52 -10.74 15.02
N SER A 95 1.49 -10.30 14.30
CA SER A 95 1.57 -9.25 13.29
C SER A 95 0.49 -8.21 13.55
N GLY A 96 0.76 -6.98 13.15
CA GLY A 96 -0.17 -5.86 13.29
C GLY A 96 0.31 -4.65 12.51
N SER A 97 -0.43 -3.56 12.65
CA SER A 97 -0.07 -2.25 12.12
C SER A 97 -0.38 -1.16 13.14
N PHE A 98 0.41 -0.09 13.12
CA PHE A 98 0.11 1.12 13.90
C PHE A 98 0.49 2.39 13.12
N PRO A 99 -0.16 3.54 13.35
CA PRO A 99 0.14 4.78 12.63
C PRO A 99 1.60 5.21 12.83
N LEU A 100 2.20 5.79 11.78
CA LEU A 100 3.53 6.39 11.89
C LEU A 100 3.54 7.44 13.04
N PRO A 101 4.57 7.47 13.91
CA PRO A 101 4.62 8.42 15.02
C PRO A 101 4.46 9.87 14.57
N ALA A 102 3.60 10.62 15.27
CA ALA A 102 3.29 12.01 14.90
C ALA A 102 4.56 12.89 14.92
N GLY A 103 4.74 13.68 13.86
CA GLY A 103 5.89 14.56 13.69
C GLY A 103 7.11 13.91 13.03
N SER A 104 7.04 12.64 12.65
CA SER A 104 8.06 11.98 11.83
C SER A 104 8.19 12.69 10.47
N SER A 105 9.42 12.85 10.00
CA SER A 105 9.79 13.45 8.72
C SER A 105 10.54 12.45 7.84
N VAL A 106 10.55 12.69 6.52
CA VAL A 106 11.36 11.90 5.58
C VAL A 106 12.82 11.85 6.03
N GLY A 107 13.38 10.64 6.08
CA GLY A 107 14.74 10.36 6.53
C GLY A 107 14.87 10.09 8.04
N ASP A 108 13.82 10.29 8.84
CA ASP A 108 13.83 9.90 10.24
C ASP A 108 13.97 8.37 10.37
N THR A 109 14.66 7.93 11.42
CA THR A 109 14.81 6.51 11.74
C THR A 109 13.91 6.15 12.92
N ILE A 110 12.95 5.27 12.68
CA ILE A 110 12.05 4.77 13.72
C ILE A 110 12.55 3.41 14.18
N VAL A 111 12.76 3.26 15.50
CA VAL A 111 13.18 2.01 16.11
C VAL A 111 11.97 1.28 16.68
N VAL A 112 11.64 0.14 16.08
CA VAL A 112 10.53 -0.71 16.50
C VAL A 112 11.08 -1.85 17.34
N ARG A 113 10.60 -1.99 18.58
CA ARG A 113 11.02 -3.01 19.53
C ARG A 113 9.89 -4.01 19.77
N SER A 114 10.20 -5.31 19.67
CA SER A 114 9.38 -6.38 20.25
C SER A 114 9.95 -6.82 21.59
N THR A 115 9.10 -6.91 22.62
CA THR A 115 9.49 -7.40 23.95
C THR A 115 8.61 -8.57 24.36
N SER A 116 9.22 -9.70 24.73
CA SER A 116 8.50 -10.86 25.28
C SER A 116 8.28 -10.63 26.78
N VAL A 117 7.17 -10.00 27.16
CA VAL A 117 6.93 -9.52 28.54
C VAL A 117 6.61 -10.64 29.52
N ALA A 118 5.78 -11.61 29.12
CA ALA A 118 5.49 -12.76 29.95
C ALA A 118 6.66 -13.77 29.94
N ASP A 119 6.65 -14.67 30.92
CA ASP A 119 7.52 -15.85 30.90
C ASP A 119 7.18 -16.74 29.71
N TRP A 120 8.20 -17.38 29.15
CA TRP A 120 8.04 -18.34 28.06
C TRP A 120 7.43 -19.63 28.60
N ASP A 121 6.67 -20.35 27.75
CA ASP A 121 6.07 -21.64 28.10
C ASP A 121 7.12 -22.71 28.46
N SER A 122 8.38 -22.51 28.06
CA SER A 122 9.53 -23.30 28.50
C SER A 122 9.93 -23.10 29.97
N GLY A 123 9.34 -22.12 30.66
CA GLY A 123 9.68 -21.71 32.03
C GLY A 123 10.82 -20.69 32.13
N HIS A 124 11.32 -20.17 31.00
CA HIS A 124 12.31 -19.11 31.00
C HIS A 124 11.65 -17.75 31.28
N PRO A 125 12.30 -16.85 32.04
CA PRO A 125 11.71 -15.56 32.36
C PRO A 125 11.51 -14.69 31.12
N GLY A 126 10.47 -13.85 31.15
CA GLY A 126 10.27 -12.80 30.17
C GLY A 126 11.32 -11.67 30.26
N GLY A 127 11.15 -10.66 29.42
CA GLY A 127 11.98 -9.46 29.34
C GLY A 127 13.03 -9.45 28.23
N ALA A 128 13.13 -10.50 27.43
CA ALA A 128 13.93 -10.47 26.20
C ALA A 128 13.27 -9.58 25.14
N TRP A 129 14.10 -8.98 24.28
CA TRP A 129 13.63 -8.05 23.26
C TRP A 129 14.54 -8.08 22.04
N GLU A 130 14.00 -7.62 20.91
CA GLU A 130 14.72 -7.35 19.67
C GLU A 130 14.19 -6.06 19.04
N GLU A 131 15.06 -5.37 18.29
CA GLU A 131 14.76 -4.12 17.60
C GLU A 131 15.07 -4.22 16.12
N THR A 132 14.25 -3.52 15.33
CA THR A 132 14.55 -3.21 13.93
C THR A 132 14.37 -1.72 13.68
N SER A 133 15.05 -1.20 12.66
CA SER A 133 14.97 0.21 12.29
C SER A 133 14.34 0.34 10.91
N VAL A 134 13.34 1.20 10.80
CA VAL A 134 12.74 1.60 9.52
C VAL A 134 13.07 3.08 9.29
N VAL A 135 13.54 3.40 8.09
CA VAL A 135 13.78 4.79 7.68
C VAL A 135 12.52 5.28 7.01
N VAL A 136 11.98 6.42 7.45
CA VAL A 136 10.82 7.06 6.82
C VAL A 136 11.21 7.42 5.38
N PRO A 137 10.65 6.75 4.37
CA PRO A 137 10.98 7.08 2.99
C PRO A 137 10.20 8.33 2.56
N GLU A 138 10.51 8.84 1.37
CA GLU A 138 9.58 9.72 0.67
C GLU A 138 8.35 8.86 0.33
N LEU A 139 7.29 9.01 1.13
CA LEU A 139 6.03 8.31 0.93
C LEU A 139 5.09 9.22 0.18
N ASP A 140 4.64 8.73 -0.97
CA ASP A 140 3.44 9.22 -1.62
C ASP A 140 2.27 8.39 -1.08
N CYS A 141 1.76 8.80 0.10
CA CYS A 141 0.54 8.22 0.65
C CYS A 141 -0.70 8.93 0.15
N ASP A 142 -0.55 9.91 -0.76
CA ASP A 142 -1.73 10.41 -1.45
C ASP A 142 -2.26 9.25 -2.33
N PRO A 143 -3.58 8.99 -2.33
CA PRO A 143 -4.16 8.19 -3.40
C PRO A 143 -3.68 8.82 -4.72
N PRO A 144 -3.32 8.01 -5.75
CA PRO A 144 -2.67 8.50 -6.96
C PRO A 144 -3.30 9.82 -7.33
N ASP A 145 -2.50 10.87 -7.19
CA ASP A 145 -2.94 12.25 -7.14
C ASP A 145 -4.21 12.44 -7.96
N ILE A 146 -5.32 12.82 -7.33
CA ILE A 146 -6.38 13.53 -8.06
C ILE A 146 -5.84 14.96 -8.39
N GLU A 147 -4.62 15.07 -8.92
CA GLU A 147 -3.99 16.29 -9.45
C GLU A 147 -4.37 16.56 -10.89
N ALA A 148 -5.35 15.85 -11.43
CA ALA A 148 -6.07 16.42 -12.52
C ALA A 148 -6.99 17.52 -11.94
N ASN A 149 -6.48 18.74 -11.79
CA ASN A 149 -7.29 19.92 -12.09
C ASN A 149 -7.64 19.83 -13.58
N GLY A 150 -8.46 18.85 -13.91
CA GLY A 150 -8.71 18.38 -15.25
C GLY A 150 -10.15 18.00 -15.41
N ARG A 151 -10.57 18.03 -16.65
CA ARG A 151 -11.92 17.64 -17.03
C ARG A 151 -11.90 17.00 -18.40
N PHE A 152 -12.83 16.08 -18.60
CA PHE A 152 -13.18 15.58 -19.90
C PHE A 152 -14.36 16.35 -20.46
N THR A 153 -14.25 16.74 -21.72
CA THR A 153 -15.42 17.03 -22.54
C THR A 153 -15.50 16.06 -23.69
N GLY A 154 -16.70 15.87 -24.20
CA GLY A 154 -16.84 15.08 -25.40
C GLY A 154 -18.29 14.87 -25.77
N GLY A 155 -18.46 14.36 -26.97
CA GLY A 155 -19.77 14.02 -27.48
C GLY A 155 -19.68 13.34 -28.82
N GLY A 156 -20.82 12.87 -29.28
CA GLY A 156 -20.93 12.17 -30.55
C GLY A 156 -21.20 10.69 -30.36
N HIS A 157 -20.68 9.89 -31.29
CA HIS A 157 -21.14 8.52 -31.49
C HIS A 157 -20.13 7.55 -30.93
N GLN A 158 -20.42 6.99 -29.77
CA GLN A 158 -19.54 6.05 -29.12
C GLN A 158 -19.28 4.84 -30.02
N ILE A 159 -20.26 3.95 -30.20
CA ILE A 159 -20.07 2.66 -30.88
C ILE A 159 -21.36 2.25 -31.60
N ARG A 160 -21.24 1.34 -32.57
CA ARG A 160 -22.34 0.45 -32.99
C ARG A 160 -22.18 -0.91 -32.29
N VAL A 161 -22.86 -1.12 -31.17
CA VAL A 161 -22.90 -2.45 -30.52
C VAL A 161 -24.05 -3.21 -31.17
N ASP A 162 -23.74 -4.30 -31.88
CA ASP A 162 -24.73 -5.09 -32.63
C ASP A 162 -25.62 -4.26 -33.58
N GLY A 163 -25.06 -3.19 -34.15
CA GLY A 163 -25.78 -2.26 -35.03
C GLY A 163 -26.59 -1.17 -34.31
N VAL A 164 -26.69 -1.21 -32.97
CA VAL A 164 -27.30 -0.16 -32.16
C VAL A 164 -26.35 1.00 -32.01
N ARG A 165 -26.78 2.19 -32.45
CA ARG A 165 -26.02 3.43 -32.29
C ARG A 165 -26.16 3.94 -30.85
N VAL A 166 -25.04 4.02 -30.14
CA VAL A 166 -24.94 4.64 -28.81
C VAL A 166 -24.29 6.02 -28.97
N THR A 167 -24.93 7.06 -28.44
CA THR A 167 -24.42 8.43 -28.46
C THR A 167 -24.31 8.99 -27.06
N ARG A 168 -23.41 9.95 -26.88
CA ARG A 168 -23.20 10.60 -25.59
C ARG A 168 -22.94 12.09 -25.72
N GLY A 169 -23.13 12.79 -24.61
CA GLY A 169 -22.60 14.12 -24.35
C GLY A 169 -22.11 14.17 -22.92
N LEU A 170 -20.92 14.72 -22.70
CA LEU A 170 -20.33 14.77 -21.37
C LEU A 170 -19.50 16.02 -21.11
N THR A 171 -19.55 16.43 -19.84
CA THR A 171 -18.56 17.26 -19.17
C THR A 171 -18.35 16.62 -17.80
N ILE A 172 -17.20 16.02 -17.58
CA ILE A 172 -16.86 15.32 -16.34
C ILE A 172 -15.58 15.93 -15.77
N HIS A 173 -15.64 16.38 -14.53
CA HIS A 173 -14.52 16.93 -13.80
C HIS A 173 -13.88 15.84 -12.94
N CYS A 174 -12.60 16.02 -12.61
CA CYS A 174 -11.87 15.12 -11.72
C CYS A 174 -12.16 15.35 -10.24
N ASP A 175 -13.04 16.28 -9.92
CA ASP A 175 -13.54 16.48 -8.57
C ASP A 175 -15.01 16.05 -8.43
N LEU A 176 -15.41 15.76 -7.19
CA LEU A 176 -16.76 15.33 -6.85
C LEU A 176 -17.73 16.52 -6.61
N LEU A 177 -17.22 17.75 -6.59
CA LEU A 177 -17.94 18.94 -6.14
C LEU A 177 -18.65 19.67 -7.28
N LEU A 178 -18.09 19.61 -8.48
CA LEU A 178 -18.59 20.32 -9.64
C LEU A 178 -19.77 19.62 -10.30
N SER A 179 -20.47 20.42 -11.11
CA SER A 179 -21.60 20.00 -11.92
C SER A 179 -21.09 19.07 -13.02
N ASN A 180 -21.20 17.77 -12.78
CA ASN A 180 -20.85 16.72 -13.72
C ASN A 180 -22.10 16.38 -14.55
N ASN A 181 -21.93 16.28 -15.87
CA ASN A 181 -23.00 15.93 -16.78
C ASN A 181 -22.56 14.79 -17.68
N LEU A 182 -23.29 13.69 -17.63
CA LEU A 182 -23.14 12.57 -18.55
C LEU A 182 -24.51 12.11 -19.02
N GLU A 183 -24.72 12.17 -20.33
CA GLU A 183 -25.94 11.70 -20.96
C GLU A 183 -25.60 10.67 -22.04
N ILE A 184 -26.29 9.54 -22.02
CA ILE A 184 -26.12 8.42 -22.94
C ILE A 184 -27.47 8.07 -23.56
N ASN A 185 -27.50 7.90 -24.88
CA ASN A 185 -28.72 7.62 -25.63
C ASN A 185 -28.50 6.41 -26.57
N TRP A 186 -29.45 5.48 -26.61
CA TRP A 186 -29.41 4.30 -27.48
C TRP A 186 -30.81 3.74 -27.73
N ASN A 187 -31.14 3.37 -28.97
CA ASN A 187 -32.40 2.71 -29.33
C ASN A 187 -33.70 3.34 -28.74
N GLY A 188 -33.73 4.66 -28.59
CA GLY A 188 -34.86 5.38 -27.96
C GLY A 188 -34.84 5.41 -26.43
N ASN A 189 -33.87 4.76 -25.79
CA ASN A 189 -33.59 4.87 -24.37
C ASN A 189 -32.56 5.96 -24.07
N GLN A 190 -32.60 6.46 -22.84
CA GLN A 190 -31.69 7.47 -22.32
C GLN A 190 -31.28 7.13 -20.88
N PHE A 191 -30.00 7.31 -20.58
CA PHE A 191 -29.51 7.45 -19.22
C PHE A 191 -28.96 8.87 -19.03
N HIS A 192 -29.33 9.50 -17.93
CA HIS A 192 -28.82 10.80 -17.54
C HIS A 192 -28.31 10.73 -16.10
N MET A 193 -27.01 10.98 -15.93
CA MET A 193 -26.37 10.99 -14.63
C MET A 193 -26.85 12.19 -13.81
N LEU A 194 -26.97 12.02 -12.50
CA LEU A 194 -27.17 13.13 -11.57
C LEU A 194 -25.90 14.00 -11.49
N GLU A 195 -26.04 15.19 -10.90
CA GLU A 195 -25.03 16.24 -10.96
C GLU A 195 -23.68 15.87 -10.32
N HIS A 196 -23.65 14.91 -9.41
CA HIS A 196 -22.45 14.52 -8.67
C HIS A 196 -22.01 13.09 -8.99
N LEU A 197 -20.70 12.91 -9.16
CA LEU A 197 -20.08 11.60 -9.18
C LEU A 197 -20.07 11.01 -7.76
N THR A 198 -20.20 9.69 -7.69
CA THR A 198 -20.01 8.93 -6.45
C THR A 198 -18.52 8.66 -6.21
N THR A 199 -17.78 8.34 -7.27
CA THR A 199 -16.32 8.19 -7.25
C THR A 199 -15.74 8.72 -8.56
N VAL A 200 -14.49 9.18 -8.49
CA VAL A 200 -13.71 9.58 -9.66
C VAL A 200 -12.24 9.27 -9.41
N ALA A 201 -11.56 8.78 -10.44
CA ALA A 201 -10.12 8.63 -10.49
C ALA A 201 -9.64 9.18 -11.83
N CYS A 202 -8.64 10.05 -11.79
CA CYS A 202 -8.05 10.69 -12.96
C CYS A 202 -6.56 10.42 -12.98
N THR A 203 -6.04 9.99 -14.12
CA THR A 203 -4.62 9.63 -14.28
C THR A 203 -4.07 10.13 -15.61
N ASP A 204 -2.76 10.34 -15.64
CA ASP A 204 -1.97 10.60 -16.83
C ASP A 204 -1.07 9.37 -17.07
N ASP A 205 -1.31 8.65 -18.15
CA ASP A 205 -0.53 7.49 -18.57
C ASP A 205 0.71 7.96 -19.36
N PRO A 206 1.93 7.68 -18.89
CA PRO A 206 3.15 8.13 -19.58
C PRO A 206 3.31 7.58 -21.01
N ASP A 207 2.60 6.50 -21.36
CA ASP A 207 2.61 5.92 -22.71
C ASP A 207 1.63 6.64 -23.68
N ILE A 208 0.73 7.49 -23.18
CA ILE A 208 -0.19 8.28 -24.00
C ILE A 208 0.39 9.69 -24.20
N THR A 209 0.85 9.96 -25.42
CA THR A 209 1.34 11.30 -25.76
C THR A 209 0.20 12.20 -26.20
N GLN A 210 -0.21 13.12 -25.32
CA GLN A 210 -1.20 14.13 -25.67
C GLN A 210 -0.66 15.13 -26.70
N ALA A 211 -1.41 15.32 -27.79
CA ALA A 211 -1.13 16.41 -28.73
C ALA A 211 -1.62 17.74 -28.13
N PRO A 212 -0.92 18.88 -28.35
CA PRO A 212 -1.32 20.15 -27.77
C PRO A 212 -2.78 20.58 -28.09
N PRO A 213 -3.50 21.22 -27.13
CA PRO A 213 -3.02 21.66 -25.82
C PRO A 213 -2.87 20.52 -24.81
N PRO A 214 -1.81 20.53 -23.98
CA PRO A 214 -1.63 19.51 -22.94
C PRO A 214 -2.76 19.59 -21.91
N ALA A 215 -3.13 18.45 -21.35
CA ALA A 215 -4.01 18.32 -20.20
C ALA A 215 -3.26 17.62 -19.06
N PRO A 216 -3.75 17.68 -17.81
CA PRO A 216 -3.10 17.02 -16.68
C PRO A 216 -3.53 15.55 -16.51
N LEU A 217 -4.26 15.00 -17.48
CA LEU A 217 -4.76 13.63 -17.49
C LEU A 217 -5.09 13.19 -18.91
N ASP A 218 -5.08 11.89 -19.15
CA ASP A 218 -5.63 11.25 -20.35
C ASP A 218 -6.68 10.18 -20.04
N THR A 219 -6.86 9.81 -18.79
CA THR A 219 -7.75 8.73 -18.37
C THR A 219 -8.59 9.17 -17.18
N LEU A 220 -9.90 8.92 -17.27
CA LEU A 220 -10.85 9.20 -16.20
C LEU A 220 -11.78 8.00 -16.00
N ILE A 221 -11.85 7.50 -14.77
CA ILE A 221 -12.74 6.42 -14.36
C ILE A 221 -13.69 6.99 -13.30
N GLY A 222 -14.99 6.77 -13.47
CA GLY A 222 -15.97 7.34 -12.56
C GLY A 222 -17.20 6.49 -12.39
N THR A 223 -17.89 6.73 -11.27
CA THR A 223 -19.21 6.17 -11.00
C THR A 223 -20.20 7.27 -10.62
N GLY A 224 -21.48 7.07 -10.91
CA GLY A 224 -22.52 8.02 -10.56
C GLY A 224 -23.91 7.38 -10.51
N GLU A 225 -24.81 8.02 -9.77
CA GLU A 225 -26.23 7.70 -9.81
C GLU A 225 -26.92 8.48 -10.94
N GLY A 226 -28.04 7.97 -11.43
CA GLY A 226 -28.72 8.57 -12.58
C GLY A 226 -30.17 8.13 -12.73
N ARG A 227 -30.75 8.61 -13.82
CA ARG A 227 -32.09 8.28 -14.27
C ARG A 227 -32.04 7.51 -15.58
N TYR A 228 -32.73 6.39 -15.66
CA TYR A 228 -32.96 5.64 -16.90
C TYR A 228 -34.38 5.90 -17.39
N ASN A 229 -34.52 6.48 -18.58
CA ASN A 229 -35.81 6.88 -19.17
C ASN A 229 -36.69 7.75 -18.24
N GLY A 230 -36.06 8.51 -17.34
CA GLY A 230 -36.73 9.37 -16.36
C GLY A 230 -36.92 8.73 -14.97
N ASP A 231 -36.74 7.42 -14.83
CA ASP A 231 -36.87 6.72 -13.56
C ASP A 231 -35.54 6.72 -12.79
N GLU A 232 -35.58 7.02 -11.50
CA GLU A 232 -34.44 6.96 -10.58
C GLU A 232 -34.11 5.51 -10.16
N GLY A 233 -33.00 5.32 -9.44
CA GLY A 233 -32.56 4.02 -8.93
C GLY A 233 -31.63 3.26 -9.89
N TYR A 234 -30.91 4.00 -10.73
CA TYR A 234 -29.91 3.45 -11.64
C TYR A 234 -28.55 4.07 -11.37
N SER A 235 -27.51 3.30 -11.65
CA SER A 235 -26.12 3.69 -11.52
C SER A 235 -25.39 3.51 -12.85
N ILE A 236 -24.29 4.25 -12.99
CA ILE A 236 -23.35 4.13 -14.10
C ILE A 236 -21.93 3.96 -13.58
N GLU A 237 -21.17 3.11 -14.25
CA GLU A 237 -19.70 3.12 -14.24
C GLU A 237 -19.21 3.45 -15.65
N PHE A 238 -18.14 4.24 -15.74
CA PHE A 238 -17.57 4.60 -17.02
C PHE A 238 -16.06 4.80 -16.95
N THR A 239 -15.41 4.61 -18.09
CA THR A 239 -13.99 4.91 -18.31
C THR A 239 -13.88 5.75 -19.56
N LEU A 240 -13.14 6.85 -19.51
CA LEU A 240 -12.82 7.74 -20.61
C LEU A 240 -11.30 7.69 -20.84
N VAL A 241 -10.88 7.59 -22.10
CA VAL A 241 -9.46 7.69 -22.47
C VAL A 241 -9.33 8.63 -23.66
N ASP A 242 -8.56 9.71 -23.52
CA ASP A 242 -8.14 10.61 -24.59
C ASP A 242 -6.77 10.18 -25.12
N GLN A 243 -6.72 9.65 -26.35
CA GLN A 243 -5.48 9.18 -26.97
C GLN A 243 -4.80 10.29 -27.81
N GLY A 244 -5.19 11.55 -27.59
CA GLY A 244 -4.70 12.72 -28.28
C GLY A 244 -5.36 12.97 -29.64
N GLU A 245 -5.16 14.19 -30.16
CA GLU A 245 -5.69 14.57 -31.47
C GLU A 245 -5.05 13.76 -32.61
N PRO A 246 -5.84 13.28 -33.61
CA PRO A 246 -7.19 13.73 -34.00
C PRO A 246 -8.37 12.98 -33.33
N GLY A 247 -8.21 12.40 -32.13
CA GLY A 247 -9.28 11.74 -31.37
C GLY A 247 -9.73 10.40 -31.94
N ARG A 248 -8.93 9.79 -32.83
CA ARG A 248 -9.29 8.55 -33.55
C ARG A 248 -9.14 7.30 -32.70
N ASN A 249 -8.32 7.38 -31.66
CA ASN A 249 -7.99 6.26 -30.81
C ASN A 249 -8.64 6.36 -29.43
N ASP A 250 -9.33 7.47 -29.14
CA ASP A 250 -10.07 7.67 -27.90
C ASP A 250 -10.93 6.46 -27.58
N GLN A 251 -11.09 6.17 -26.30
CA GLN A 251 -11.80 4.98 -25.85
C GLN A 251 -12.82 5.31 -24.79
N MET A 252 -13.87 4.50 -24.72
CA MET A 252 -14.84 4.58 -23.63
C MET A 252 -15.43 3.23 -23.26
N ALA A 253 -15.58 3.00 -21.96
CA ALA A 253 -16.41 1.94 -21.39
C ALA A 253 -17.66 2.54 -20.73
N ILE A 254 -18.78 1.81 -20.75
CA ILE A 254 -20.02 2.18 -20.05
C ILE A 254 -20.64 0.91 -19.46
N LEU A 255 -21.03 0.98 -18.20
CA LEU A 255 -21.91 0.02 -17.56
C LEU A 255 -23.06 0.77 -16.87
N VAL A 256 -24.30 0.53 -17.28
CA VAL A 256 -25.52 1.06 -16.64
C VAL A 256 -26.32 -0.10 -16.04
N TYR A 257 -26.74 0.04 -14.79
CA TYR A 257 -27.44 -1.00 -14.04
C TYR A 257 -28.39 -0.42 -12.99
N GLU A 258 -29.33 -1.23 -12.50
CA GLU A 258 -30.18 -0.88 -11.35
C GLU A 258 -29.35 -0.84 -10.06
N THR A 259 -29.47 0.22 -9.27
CA THR A 259 -28.72 0.41 -8.02
C THR A 259 -29.11 -0.62 -6.93
N ALA A 260 -30.30 -1.22 -7.05
CA ALA A 260 -30.77 -2.25 -6.13
C ALA A 260 -29.84 -3.47 -6.10
N ASN A 261 -29.84 -4.22 -4.99
CA ASN A 261 -29.09 -5.47 -4.90
C ASN A 261 -30.05 -6.66 -4.69
N PRO A 262 -30.13 -7.64 -5.63
CA PRO A 262 -29.41 -7.68 -6.91
C PRO A 262 -29.99 -6.68 -7.93
N GLY A 263 -29.12 -6.12 -8.77
CA GLY A 263 -29.48 -5.16 -9.81
C GLY A 263 -29.34 -5.75 -11.20
N ASN A 264 -30.24 -5.40 -12.11
CA ASN A 264 -30.14 -5.81 -13.51
C ASN A 264 -29.22 -4.88 -14.31
N VAL A 265 -28.41 -5.45 -15.19
CA VAL A 265 -27.61 -4.71 -16.17
C VAL A 265 -28.49 -4.25 -17.33
N ILE A 266 -28.42 -2.96 -17.65
CA ILE A 266 -29.23 -2.30 -18.68
C ILE A 266 -28.41 -2.03 -19.96
N LEU A 267 -27.15 -1.63 -19.80
CA LEU A 267 -26.22 -1.38 -20.88
C LEU A 267 -24.82 -1.78 -20.42
N ASP A 268 -24.12 -2.60 -21.21
CA ASP A 268 -22.74 -2.99 -20.94
C ASP A 268 -21.95 -2.86 -22.23
N ILE A 269 -21.00 -1.92 -22.22
CA ILE A 269 -20.11 -1.60 -23.31
C ILE A 269 -18.69 -1.67 -22.74
N PRO A 270 -17.91 -2.71 -23.08
CA PRO A 270 -16.53 -2.79 -22.64
C PRO A 270 -15.70 -1.67 -23.27
N LEU A 271 -14.57 -1.35 -22.63
CA LEU A 271 -13.62 -0.36 -23.11
C LEU A 271 -13.22 -0.67 -24.56
N GLN A 272 -13.45 0.29 -25.45
CA GLN A 272 -13.10 0.17 -26.85
C GLN A 272 -13.03 1.54 -27.52
N THR A 273 -12.40 1.57 -28.70
CA THR A 273 -12.22 2.78 -29.50
C THR A 273 -13.54 3.35 -30.00
N LEU A 274 -13.62 4.68 -30.05
CA LEU A 274 -14.78 5.38 -30.59
C LEU A 274 -14.92 5.18 -32.10
N SER A 275 -16.16 4.97 -32.52
CA SER A 275 -16.53 4.95 -33.95
C SER A 275 -16.84 6.33 -34.51
N GLY A 276 -16.94 7.36 -33.66
CA GLY A 276 -17.14 8.76 -34.03
C GLY A 276 -17.21 9.70 -32.82
N GLY A 277 -17.20 11.01 -33.09
CA GLY A 277 -17.00 12.02 -32.04
C GLY A 277 -15.54 12.05 -31.54
N ASN A 278 -15.29 12.76 -30.46
CA ASN A 278 -14.02 12.77 -29.74
C ASN A 278 -14.25 12.86 -28.23
N LEU A 279 -13.23 12.46 -27.47
CA LEU A 279 -13.02 12.83 -26.09
C LEU A 279 -11.86 13.81 -26.05
N GLN A 280 -11.95 14.76 -25.12
CA GLN A 280 -10.94 15.80 -24.99
C GLN A 280 -10.69 16.03 -23.51
N ALA A 281 -9.49 15.70 -23.08
CA ALA A 281 -8.98 16.09 -21.79
C ALA A 281 -8.55 17.56 -21.83
N HIS A 282 -8.79 18.26 -20.73
CA HIS A 282 -8.42 19.64 -20.56
C HIS A 282 -7.96 19.87 -19.12
N TYR A 283 -7.23 20.95 -18.90
CA TYR A 283 -7.24 21.59 -17.59
C TYR A 283 -8.66 21.98 -17.21
N ASP A 284 -8.94 21.89 -15.92
CA ASP A 284 -10.19 22.33 -15.35
C ASP A 284 -10.34 23.85 -15.44
N GLN A 285 -11.59 24.30 -15.45
CA GLN A 285 -11.90 25.72 -15.56
C GLN A 285 -12.04 26.34 -14.17
N PRO A 286 -11.41 27.51 -13.93
CA PRO A 286 -11.54 28.19 -12.65
C PRO A 286 -12.99 28.56 -12.37
N HIS A 287 -13.45 28.19 -11.18
CA HIS A 287 -14.81 28.40 -10.73
C HIS A 287 -15.09 29.89 -10.52
N LYS A 288 -16.31 30.32 -10.81
CA LYS A 288 -16.81 31.68 -10.50
C LYS A 288 -17.94 31.60 -9.50
#